data_AF-A0A0G9JT05-F1
#
_entry.id   AF-A0A0G9JT05-F1
#
_cell.length_a   1.000
_cell.length_b   1.000
_cell.length_c   1.000
_cell.angle_alpha   90.00
_cell.angle_beta   90.00
_cell.angle_gamma   90.00
#
_symmetry.space_group_name_H-M   'P 1'
#
loop_
_entity.id
_entity.type
_entity.pdbx_description
1 polymer ?
#
loop_
_entity_poly.entity_id
_entity_poly.type
_entity_poly.pdbx_seq_one_letter_code
_entity_poly.pdbx_strand_id
1 'polypeptide(L)'
;MLDILSIAPTWSDVIVVDNKPYYHISRNKIGDELKALDLKPDTVYRYLKELTENGFILYIKKDGKDLITFTQKAKNLFRENHSEKNPKITRKKIRHINILE
;
A
#
# COMPACT_ATOMS: atom_id res chain seq x y z
N MET A 1 4.83 3.50 -8.69
CA MET A 1 3.74 4.32 -8.10
C MET A 1 3.23 3.70 -6.81
N LEU A 2 2.93 2.41 -6.76
CA LEU A 2 2.46 1.79 -5.53
C LEU A 2 3.49 1.90 -4.37
N ASP A 3 4.78 1.91 -4.68
CA ASP A 3 5.88 2.07 -3.72
C ASP A 3 5.85 3.42 -2.98
N ILE A 4 5.72 4.54 -3.72
CA ILE A 4 5.66 5.88 -3.10
C ILE A 4 4.41 6.03 -2.23
N LEU A 5 3.29 5.42 -2.64
CA LEU A 5 2.07 5.39 -1.83
C LEU A 5 2.26 4.53 -0.58
N SER A 6 3.00 3.42 -0.65
CA SER A 6 3.26 2.55 0.51
C SER A 6 3.94 3.31 1.65
N ILE A 7 4.82 4.25 1.30
CA ILE A 7 5.47 5.16 2.25
C ILE A 7 4.72 6.48 2.46
N ALA A 8 3.48 6.62 1.97
CA ALA A 8 2.63 7.79 2.23
C ALA A 8 2.55 8.22 3.71
N PRO A 9 2.59 7.32 4.72
CA PRO A 9 2.65 7.74 6.12
C PRO A 9 3.83 8.65 6.48
N THR A 10 4.90 8.69 5.69
CA THR A 10 6.10 9.48 5.98
C THR A 10 6.05 10.90 5.41
N TRP A 11 5.20 11.17 4.42
CA TRP A 11 5.20 12.45 3.67
C TRP A 11 3.79 13.06 3.47
N SER A 12 2.74 12.25 3.65
CA SER A 12 1.36 12.68 3.46
C SER A 12 0.64 12.91 4.78
N ASP A 13 -0.35 13.79 4.74
CA ASP A 13 -1.24 14.06 5.87
C ASP A 13 -2.35 13.00 5.95
N VAL A 14 -2.70 12.58 7.17
CA VAL A 14 -3.80 11.64 7.41
C VAL A 14 -5.08 12.41 7.70
N ILE A 15 -6.15 12.08 6.99
CA ILE A 15 -7.49 12.66 7.16
C ILE A 15 -8.46 11.53 7.45
N VAL A 16 -9.22 11.66 8.54
CA VAL A 16 -10.25 10.67 8.90
C VAL A 16 -11.56 11.05 8.21
N VAL A 17 -12.10 10.13 7.42
CA VAL A 17 -13.40 10.25 6.75
C VAL A 17 -14.24 9.04 7.13
N ASP A 18 -15.43 9.26 7.68
CA ASP A 18 -16.33 8.18 8.14
C ASP A 18 -15.64 7.13 9.02
N ASN A 19 -14.88 7.62 10.01
CA ASN A 19 -14.09 6.82 10.95
C ASN A 19 -13.02 5.92 10.28
N LYS A 20 -12.60 6.23 9.06
CA LYS A 20 -11.55 5.54 8.32
C LYS A 20 -10.42 6.51 7.96
N PRO A 21 -9.14 6.14 8.18
CA PRO A 21 -8.02 6.98 7.81
C PRO A 21 -7.77 6.93 6.30
N TYR A 22 -7.56 8.10 5.72
CA TYR A 22 -7.13 8.29 4.34
C TYR A 22 -5.86 9.15 4.31
N TYR A 23 -4.98 8.85 3.37
CA TYR A 23 -3.78 9.64 3.08
C TYR A 23 -4.09 10.68 2.01
N HIS A 24 -3.73 11.94 2.28
CA HIS A 24 -3.87 13.01 1.32
C HIS A 24 -2.70 13.02 0.33
N ILE A 25 -2.99 12.62 -0.90
CA ILE A 25 -2.02 12.52 -1.99
C ILE A 25 -1.97 13.83 -2.77
N SER A 26 -1.22 14.79 -2.24
CA SER A 26 -0.93 16.02 -2.99
C SER A 26 -0.06 15.69 -4.21
N ARG A 27 -0.56 16.01 -5.41
CA ARG A 27 0.16 15.81 -6.68
C ARG A 27 1.49 16.56 -6.71
N ASN A 28 1.54 17.74 -6.07
CA ASN A 28 2.77 18.52 -5.93
C ASN A 28 3.77 17.83 -4.98
N LYS A 29 3.30 17.22 -3.87
CA LYS A 29 4.18 16.46 -2.97
C LYS A 29 4.78 15.24 -3.69
N ILE A 30 3.98 14.52 -4.48
CA ILE A 30 4.52 13.41 -5.31
C ILE A 30 5.61 13.89 -6.27
N GLY A 31 5.42 15.06 -6.90
CA GLY A 31 6.43 15.67 -7.75
C GLY A 31 7.73 16.00 -7.00
N ASP A 32 7.64 16.42 -5.73
CA ASP A 32 8.81 16.69 -4.89
C ASP A 32 9.57 15.41 -4.50
N GLU A 33 8.83 14.39 -4.04
CA GLU A 33 9.39 13.08 -3.67
C GLU A 33 10.00 12.35 -4.87
N LEU A 34 9.40 12.52 -6.05
CA LEU A 34 9.83 11.89 -7.30
C LEU A 34 10.36 12.92 -8.30
N LYS A 35 11.15 13.89 -7.83
CA LYS A 35 11.76 14.94 -8.68
C LYS A 35 12.47 14.38 -9.92
N ALA A 36 13.15 13.25 -9.78
CA ALA A 36 13.87 12.61 -10.88
C ALA A 36 12.94 12.10 -12.02
N LEU A 37 11.65 11.90 -11.73
CA LEU A 37 10.68 11.38 -12.71
C LEU A 37 9.88 12.48 -13.41
N ASP A 38 9.99 13.75 -13.00
CA ASP A 38 9.27 14.90 -13.54
C ASP A 38 7.78 14.62 -13.82
N LEU A 39 7.11 13.96 -12.87
CA LEU A 39 5.75 13.47 -13.06
C LEU A 39 4.75 14.64 -13.11
N LYS A 40 4.08 14.77 -14.26
CA LYS A 40 2.97 15.73 -14.40
C LYS A 40 1.79 15.34 -13.50
N PRO A 41 1.03 16.30 -12.96
CA PRO A 41 -0.14 16.03 -12.13
C PRO A 41 -1.19 15.12 -12.79
N ASP A 42 -1.37 15.23 -14.11
CA ASP A 42 -2.28 14.36 -14.88
C ASP A 42 -1.82 12.89 -14.89
N THR A 43 -0.50 12.68 -15.03
CA THR A 43 0.11 11.35 -14.98
C THR A 43 -0.10 10.71 -13.62
N VAL A 44 0.08 11.47 -12.53
CA VAL A 44 -0.21 10.99 -11.17
C VAL A 44 -1.66 10.56 -11.03
N TYR A 45 -2.61 11.38 -11.50
CA TYR A 45 -4.02 11.06 -11.46
C TYR A 45 -4.37 9.78 -12.24
N ARG A 46 -3.79 9.58 -13.42
CA ARG A 46 -3.99 8.35 -14.22
C ARG A 46 -3.53 7.11 -13.46
N TYR A 47 -2.39 7.16 -12.78
CA TYR A 47 -1.93 6.04 -11.98
C TYR A 47 -2.83 5.79 -10.75
N LEU A 48 -3.33 6.83 -10.09
CA LEU A 48 -4.30 6.66 -9.00
C LEU A 48 -5.59 5.99 -9.48
N LYS A 49 -6.06 6.40 -10.67
CA LYS A 49 -7.23 5.78 -11.31
C LYS A 49 -6.97 4.31 -11.61
N GLU A 50 -5.85 3.98 -12.25
CA GLU A 50 -5.47 2.60 -12.58
C GLU A 50 -5.37 1.73 -11.32
N LEU A 51 -4.75 2.21 -10.24
CA LEU A 51 -4.66 1.49 -8.97
C LEU A 51 -6.04 1.28 -8.31
N THR A 52 -6.96 2.22 -8.50
CA THR A 52 -8.34 2.09 -8.03
C THR A 52 -9.10 1.03 -8.84
N GLU A 53 -9.00 1.08 -10.16
CA GLU A 53 -9.61 0.10 -11.08
C GLU A 53 -9.08 -1.32 -10.83
N ASN A 54 -7.79 -1.44 -10.50
CA ASN A 54 -7.16 -2.72 -10.13
C ASN A 54 -7.45 -3.14 -8.67
N GLY A 55 -8.18 -2.35 -7.89
CA GLY A 55 -8.60 -2.66 -6.53
C GLY A 55 -7.48 -2.64 -5.48
N PHE A 56 -6.37 -1.94 -5.74
CA PHE A 56 -5.28 -1.76 -4.76
C PHE A 56 -5.58 -0.64 -3.76
N ILE A 57 -6.28 0.40 -4.20
CA ILE A 57 -6.64 1.53 -3.35
C ILE A 57 -8.13 1.83 -3.47
N LEU A 58 -8.68 2.46 -2.43
CA LEU A 58 -9.92 3.23 -2.52
C LEU A 58 -9.52 4.69 -2.65
N TYR A 59 -10.02 5.34 -3.70
CA TYR A 59 -9.80 6.77 -3.96
C TYR A 59 -11.10 7.53 -3.73
N ILE A 60 -11.02 8.65 -3.00
CA ILE A 60 -12.12 9.61 -2.86
C ILE A 60 -11.57 11.02 -3.06
N LYS A 61 -12.39 11.89 -3.65
CA LYS A 61 -12.11 13.33 -3.73
C LYS A 61 -12.99 14.06 -2.73
N LYS A 62 -12.39 14.75 -1.77
CA LYS A 62 -13.12 15.48 -0.72
C LYS A 62 -12.42 16.80 -0.40
N ASP A 63 -13.16 17.90 -0.36
CA ASP A 63 -12.63 19.25 -0.08
C ASP A 63 -11.41 19.63 -0.94
N GLY A 64 -11.46 19.28 -2.24
CA GLY A 64 -10.37 19.52 -3.19
C GLY A 64 -9.14 18.62 -3.02
N LYS A 65 -9.17 17.67 -2.08
CA LYS A 65 -8.06 16.75 -1.78
C LYS A 65 -8.26 15.40 -2.46
N ASP A 66 -7.18 14.85 -2.98
CA ASP A 66 -7.07 13.46 -3.46
C ASP A 66 -6.77 12.57 -2.24
N LEU A 67 -7.73 11.76 -1.80
CA LEU A 67 -7.61 10.94 -0.59
C LEU A 67 -7.59 9.46 -0.97
N ILE A 68 -6.61 8.70 -0.45
CA ILE A 68 -6.51 7.27 -0.71
C ILE A 68 -6.39 6.44 0.57
N THR A 69 -6.91 5.22 0.53
CA THR A 69 -6.60 4.20 1.53
C THR A 69 -6.33 2.87 0.83
N PHE A 70 -5.45 2.06 1.41
CA PHE A 70 -5.15 0.73 0.88
C PHE A 70 -6.27 -0.26 1.14
N THR A 71 -6.60 -1.04 0.11
CA THR A 71 -7.46 -2.22 0.25
C THR A 71 -6.70 -3.36 0.92
N GLN A 72 -7.41 -4.42 1.31
CA GLN A 72 -6.77 -5.63 1.82
C GLN A 72 -5.82 -6.26 0.78
N LYS A 73 -6.16 -6.18 -0.51
CA LYS A 73 -5.34 -6.68 -1.62
C LYS A 73 -3.95 -6.04 -1.64
N ALA A 74 -3.88 -4.72 -1.57
CA ALA A 74 -2.59 -4.01 -1.52
C ALA A 74 -1.80 -4.34 -0.25
N LYS A 75 -2.48 -4.39 0.91
CA LYS A 75 -1.82 -4.74 2.19
C LYS A 75 -1.20 -6.14 2.16
N ASN A 76 -1.85 -7.11 1.51
CA ASN A 76 -1.30 -8.46 1.36
C ASN A 76 -0.04 -8.45 0.49
N LEU A 77 -0.09 -7.73 -0.65
CA LEU A 77 1.07 -7.58 -1.53
C LEU A 77 2.28 -6.99 -0.78
N PHE A 78 2.08 -5.96 0.05
CA PHE A 78 3.15 -5.38 0.85
C PHE A 78 3.73 -6.38 1.86
N ARG A 79 2.90 -7.23 2.46
CA ARG A 79 3.38 -8.26 3.40
C ARG A 79 4.19 -9.35 2.70
N GLU A 80 3.76 -9.78 1.51
CA GLU A 80 4.44 -10.81 0.73
C GLU A 80 5.82 -10.36 0.26
N ASN A 81 5.93 -9.13 -0.24
CA ASN A 81 7.22 -8.55 -0.67
C ASN A 81 8.19 -8.32 0.49
N HIS A 82 7.70 -8.09 1.71
CA HIS A 82 8.55 -7.96 2.90
C HIS A 82 8.90 -9.33 3.54
N SER A 83 8.38 -10.45 3.01
CA SER A 83 8.60 -11.79 3.57
C SER A 83 9.87 -12.49 3.04
N GLU A 84 10.67 -11.86 2.18
CA GLU A 84 11.95 -12.43 1.68
C GLU A 84 13.08 -12.49 2.72
N LYS A 85 12.80 -12.21 4.01
CA LYS A 85 13.70 -12.53 5.13
C LYS A 85 12.99 -13.24 6.28
N ASN A 86 12.29 -14.32 5.99
CA ASN A 86 12.11 -15.37 7.00
C ASN A 86 12.69 -16.68 6.45
N PRO A 87 13.84 -17.19 6.98
CA PRO A 87 14.27 -18.53 6.61
C PRO A 87 13.10 -19.46 6.90
N LYS A 88 12.68 -20.23 5.90
CA LYS A 88 11.63 -21.24 6.04
C LYS A 88 12.03 -22.12 7.22
N ILE A 89 11.44 -21.90 8.39
CA ILE A 89 11.42 -22.89 9.45
C ILE A 89 10.63 -24.03 8.83
N THR A 90 11.37 -24.99 8.29
CA THR A 90 10.85 -26.28 7.92
C THR A 90 10.16 -26.81 9.16
N ARG A 91 8.82 -26.87 9.12
CA ARG A 91 8.07 -27.57 10.15
C ARG A 91 8.58 -29.01 10.12
N LYS A 92 9.50 -29.32 11.02
CA LYS A 92 10.03 -30.68 11.23
C LYS A 92 8.80 -31.55 11.38
N LYS A 93 8.63 -32.51 10.47
CA LYS A 93 7.54 -33.48 10.49
C LYS A 93 7.64 -34.24 11.82
N ILE A 94 6.82 -33.87 12.80
CA ILE A 94 6.73 -34.61 14.06
C ILE A 94 6.07 -35.93 13.70
N ARG A 95 6.89 -36.98 13.59
CA ARG A 95 6.40 -38.36 13.52
C ARG A 95 5.86 -38.67 14.91
N HIS A 96 4.55 -38.81 15.05
CA HIS A 96 3.98 -39.47 16.23
C HIS A 96 4.52 -40.90 16.25
N ILE A 97 5.36 -41.19 17.23
CA ILE A 97 5.80 -42.53 17.55
C ILE A 97 4.77 -43.02 18.57
N ASN A 98 3.89 -43.93 18.16
CA ASN A 98 3.09 -44.67 19.14
C ASN A 98 4.04 -45.67 19.80
N ILE A 99 4.25 -45.50 21.11
CA ILE A 99 4.90 -46.51 21.95
C ILE A 99 3.75 -47.31 22.55
N LEU A 100 3.82 -48.63 22.35
CA LEU A 100 2.85 -49.63 22.76
C LEU A 100 2.78 -49.74 24.30
N GLU A 101 1.59 -50.08 24.80
CA GLU A 101 1.43 -51.10 25.85
C GLU A 101 0.57 -52.23 25.28
#